data_AF-A0A8T0BQH8-F1
#
_entry.id   AF-A0A8T0BQH8-F1
#
_cell.length_a   1.000
_cell.length_b   1.000
_cell.length_c   1.000
_cell.angle_alpha   90.00
_cell.angle_beta   90.00
_cell.angle_gamma   90.00
#
_symmetry.space_group_name_H-M   'P 1'
#
loop_
_entity.id
_entity.type
_entity.pdbx_description
1 polymer ?
#
loop_
_entity_poly.entity_id
_entity_poly.type
_entity_poly.pdbx_seq_one_letter_code
_entity_poly.pdbx_strand_id
1 'polypeptide(L)'
;MERHIRESLMQAEAQCSPDPLPASIITGGLSVTTKQPIQSSAQERTDQCTIKWWWCNEFGEWTLWDTVQAVSCKFKMAVSMRRNMRPLLGFIHKKTFNTRSFCNQKVSGVKRLHDGRVFSGIQPTGIPHLGNYLGALESWVTMQNDYSSVLYSIVDLHSITQPQNPELLQSNIMDMAASLLACGIDPTRSILFQQSVVSEHAELSWILGCLTSMPRLRHLPQWKMKSKQKNEGSVGLYTYPVLQAADILLYKSTYVPVGEDQIQHLELAQDLARIFNNKYGELFPEPCALLSSTRKVKSLRDPSFKMSKSDPQKLATIFLTDTPDDIVFKIRRAVTDFTSKVTFDPVGRPGVANLVSIHAAVSGQTVEDVVTLAKGLDTCQYKAVVADAVVQRLEPIRQEIQRLKADRSHLESVLATGAEKARSLAAPMMQEVRKRVGFS
;
A
#
# COMPACT_ATOMS: atom_id res chain seq x y z
N MET A 1 -1.71 -52.67 32.78
CA MET A 1 -0.94 -51.40 32.89
C MET A 1 -1.32 -50.54 31.70
N GLU A 2 -2.42 -49.81 31.67
CA GLU A 2 -3.23 -49.19 32.75
C GLU A 2 -2.51 -48.05 33.52
N ARG A 3 -3.24 -46.92 33.63
CA ARG A 3 -3.07 -45.73 34.49
C ARG A 3 -1.91 -44.75 34.22
N HIS A 4 -2.32 -43.52 33.90
CA HIS A 4 -1.69 -42.18 34.03
C HIS A 4 -1.88 -41.38 32.72
N ILE A 5 -2.46 -40.17 32.68
CA ILE A 5 -3.07 -39.31 33.72
C ILE A 5 -4.41 -38.74 33.20
N ARG A 6 -5.43 -38.74 34.06
CA ARG A 6 -6.52 -37.75 34.10
C ARG A 6 -6.49 -37.10 35.51
N GLU A 7 -7.26 -36.02 35.68
CA GLU A 7 -7.45 -35.23 36.92
C GLU A 7 -6.44 -34.09 37.17
N SER A 8 -6.93 -32.86 36.99
CA SER A 8 -6.54 -31.61 37.69
C SER A 8 -7.38 -30.43 37.16
N LEU A 9 -8.71 -30.47 37.40
CA LEU A 9 -9.62 -29.36 37.10
C LEU A 9 -10.93 -29.54 37.89
N MET A 10 -11.03 -28.96 39.09
CA MET A 10 -12.27 -28.87 39.88
C MET A 10 -12.13 -27.85 41.03
N GLN A 11 -13.27 -27.26 41.42
CA GLN A 11 -13.50 -26.15 42.37
C GLN A 11 -13.33 -24.74 41.75
N ALA A 12 -14.20 -23.75 41.92
CA ALA A 12 -15.55 -23.51 42.49
C ALA A 12 -15.70 -21.96 42.51
N GLU A 13 -16.84 -21.26 42.52
CA GLU A 13 -18.28 -21.49 42.24
C GLU A 13 -18.87 -20.08 41.82
N ALA A 14 -20.16 -19.74 41.68
CA ALA A 14 -21.44 -20.39 41.98
C ALA A 14 -22.60 -19.84 41.12
N GLN A 15 -23.64 -20.68 40.94
CA GLN A 15 -25.09 -20.40 41.06
C GLN A 15 -25.73 -19.13 40.45
N CYS A 16 -26.63 -19.32 39.46
CA CYS A 16 -28.09 -19.11 39.62
C CYS A 16 -28.90 -19.65 38.40
N SER A 17 -30.17 -20.03 38.64
CA SER A 17 -31.16 -20.60 37.67
C SER A 17 -32.50 -19.80 37.76
N PRO A 18 -33.64 -20.08 37.07
CA PRO A 18 -33.99 -21.26 36.22
C PRO A 18 -34.88 -21.03 34.94
N ASP A 19 -34.99 -22.09 34.10
CA ASP A 19 -36.20 -22.60 33.38
C ASP A 19 -37.00 -21.77 32.32
N PRO A 20 -37.85 -22.39 31.44
CA PRO A 20 -37.82 -23.75 30.84
C PRO A 20 -38.25 -23.85 29.33
N LEU A 21 -38.37 -25.10 28.81
CA LEU A 21 -39.10 -25.57 27.58
C LEU A 21 -38.41 -25.44 26.19
N PRO A 22 -38.81 -26.25 25.17
CA PRO A 22 -38.87 -27.73 25.19
C PRO A 22 -38.23 -28.39 23.93
N ALA A 23 -38.26 -29.72 23.85
CA ALA A 23 -37.51 -30.53 22.87
C ALA A 23 -38.23 -30.80 21.52
N SER A 24 -37.44 -31.15 20.50
CA SER A 24 -37.85 -32.07 19.42
C SER A 24 -36.66 -32.94 18.97
N ILE A 25 -36.90 -34.23 18.70
CA ILE A 25 -35.87 -35.26 18.44
C ILE A 25 -35.89 -35.70 16.97
N ILE A 26 -34.73 -35.76 16.31
CA ILE A 26 -34.45 -36.69 15.19
C ILE A 26 -33.04 -37.29 15.39
N THR A 27 -32.86 -38.54 14.98
CA THR A 27 -31.73 -39.42 15.38
C THR A 27 -30.81 -39.84 14.23
N GLY A 28 -29.53 -40.06 14.53
CA GLY A 28 -28.55 -40.79 13.68
C GLY A 28 -27.23 -40.01 13.51
N GLY A 29 -26.06 -40.64 13.47
CA GLY A 29 -25.71 -42.06 13.65
C GLY A 29 -24.17 -42.24 13.71
N LEU A 30 -23.70 -43.35 14.29
CA LEU A 30 -22.26 -43.65 14.47
C LEU A 30 -21.50 -43.69 13.11
N SER A 31 -20.19 -43.39 13.04
CA SER A 31 -19.13 -44.02 13.84
C SER A 31 -17.77 -43.30 13.81
N VAL A 32 -16.86 -43.73 14.69
CA VAL A 32 -15.44 -43.35 14.73
C VAL A 32 -14.59 -44.55 14.31
N THR A 33 -13.63 -44.36 13.40
CA THR A 33 -12.55 -45.33 13.17
C THR A 33 -11.20 -44.65 12.97
N THR A 34 -10.24 -45.00 13.84
CA THR A 34 -8.82 -44.59 13.74
C THR A 34 -8.02 -45.68 13.02
N LYS A 35 -7.15 -45.31 12.06
CA LYS A 35 -6.04 -46.16 11.61
C LYS A 35 -4.74 -45.37 11.42
N GLN A 36 -3.63 -46.07 11.67
CA GLN A 36 -2.26 -45.56 11.66
C GLN A 36 -1.57 -45.73 10.28
N PRO A 37 -0.39 -45.14 10.04
CA PRO A 37 0.19 -45.00 8.71
C PRO A 37 0.85 -46.27 8.18
N ILE A 38 1.04 -46.31 6.85
CA ILE A 38 1.73 -47.37 6.12
C ILE A 38 2.94 -46.77 5.38
N GLN A 39 4.11 -47.38 5.53
CA GLN A 39 5.27 -47.14 4.67
C GLN A 39 5.16 -48.00 3.41
N SER A 40 5.69 -47.54 2.28
CA SER A 40 5.97 -48.40 1.12
C SER A 40 7.30 -48.06 0.46
N SER A 41 7.92 -49.09 -0.11
CA SER A 41 9.29 -49.14 -0.63
C SER A 41 9.47 -48.41 -1.97
N ALA A 42 10.67 -47.87 -2.20
CA ALA A 42 11.13 -47.49 -3.53
C ALA A 42 11.43 -48.72 -4.40
N GLN A 43 11.10 -48.66 -5.69
CA GLN A 43 11.48 -49.65 -6.69
C GLN A 43 11.62 -48.98 -8.06
N GLU A 44 12.76 -49.14 -8.74
CA GLU A 44 13.06 -48.41 -9.96
C GLU A 44 12.38 -49.02 -11.20
N ARG A 45 11.54 -48.22 -11.87
CA ARG A 45 11.24 -48.33 -13.31
C ARG A 45 11.19 -46.94 -13.93
N THR A 46 11.72 -46.81 -15.14
CA THR A 46 11.75 -45.55 -15.89
C THR A 46 10.46 -45.35 -16.68
N ASP A 47 9.48 -44.70 -16.07
CA ASP A 47 8.26 -44.24 -16.75
C ASP A 47 7.84 -42.83 -16.29
N GLN A 48 6.90 -42.22 -17.02
CA GLN A 48 6.62 -40.77 -16.96
C GLN A 48 6.08 -40.28 -15.60
N CYS A 49 6.90 -39.52 -14.86
CA CYS A 49 6.44 -38.78 -13.68
C CYS A 49 5.38 -37.73 -14.08
N THR A 50 4.14 -38.01 -13.69
CA THR A 50 2.98 -37.15 -13.89
C THR A 50 2.48 -36.70 -12.51
N ILE A 51 2.68 -35.43 -12.16
CA ILE A 51 2.28 -34.89 -10.85
C ILE A 51 0.82 -34.45 -10.93
N LYS A 52 -0.01 -35.04 -10.07
CA LYS A 52 -1.44 -34.73 -9.94
C LYS A 52 -1.70 -33.98 -8.64
N TRP A 53 -2.23 -32.77 -8.73
CA TRP A 53 -2.60 -31.96 -7.57
C TRP A 53 -4.08 -32.17 -7.26
N TRP A 54 -4.39 -32.54 -6.02
CA TRP A 54 -5.75 -32.79 -5.56
C TRP A 54 -6.12 -31.75 -4.50
N TRP A 55 -7.34 -31.21 -4.59
CA TRP A 55 -7.90 -30.28 -3.63
C TRP A 55 -9.12 -30.91 -2.95
N CYS A 56 -9.15 -30.85 -1.62
CA CYS A 56 -10.28 -31.31 -0.81
C CYS A 56 -11.16 -30.10 -0.45
N ASN A 57 -12.47 -30.21 -0.67
CA ASN A 57 -13.43 -29.19 -0.24
C ASN A 57 -13.77 -29.31 1.26
N GLU A 58 -14.50 -28.34 1.80
CA GLU A 58 -14.90 -28.32 3.23
C GLU A 58 -15.89 -29.43 3.61
N PHE A 59 -16.36 -30.22 2.64
CA PHE A 59 -17.22 -31.39 2.82
C PHE A 59 -16.47 -32.73 2.69
N GLY A 60 -15.15 -32.71 2.45
CA GLY A 60 -14.30 -33.90 2.39
C GLY A 60 -14.15 -34.55 1.00
N GLU A 61 -14.70 -33.95 -0.05
CA GLU A 61 -14.58 -34.47 -1.42
C GLU A 61 -13.29 -34.00 -2.10
N TRP A 62 -12.58 -34.95 -2.70
CA TRP A 62 -11.31 -34.70 -3.40
C TRP A 62 -11.52 -34.52 -4.90
N THR A 63 -11.10 -33.37 -5.42
CA THR A 63 -11.16 -33.02 -6.84
C THR A 63 -9.76 -32.89 -7.43
N LEU A 64 -9.57 -33.38 -8.66
CA LEU A 64 -8.30 -33.25 -9.38
C LEU A 64 -8.20 -31.82 -9.94
N TRP A 65 -7.23 -31.06 -9.45
CA TRP A 65 -7.10 -29.63 -9.73
C TRP A 65 -6.18 -29.34 -10.93
N ASP A 66 -5.06 -30.07 -11.05
CA ASP A 66 -4.13 -29.96 -12.18
C ASP A 66 -3.31 -31.25 -12.38
N THR A 67 -2.72 -31.42 -13.56
CA THR A 67 -1.90 -32.59 -13.96
C THR A 67 -0.75 -32.17 -14.89
N VAL A 68 0.49 -32.25 -14.40
CA VAL A 68 1.69 -31.81 -15.14
C VAL A 68 2.64 -32.98 -15.40
N GLN A 69 3.10 -33.13 -16.65
CA GLN A 69 4.17 -34.05 -17.05
C GLN A 69 5.52 -33.33 -17.10
N ALA A 70 6.59 -33.97 -16.60
CA ALA A 70 7.94 -33.43 -16.62
C ALA A 70 8.87 -34.26 -17.52
N VAL A 71 9.45 -33.62 -18.56
CA VAL A 71 10.49 -34.23 -19.41
C VAL A 71 11.87 -33.91 -18.83
N SER A 72 12.63 -34.94 -18.44
CA SER A 72 13.98 -34.78 -17.90
C SER A 72 15.04 -34.97 -18.99
N CYS A 73 15.92 -33.98 -19.17
CA CYS A 73 17.10 -34.08 -20.03
C CYS A 73 18.39 -34.08 -19.20
N LYS A 74 19.08 -35.21 -19.11
CA LYS A 74 20.41 -35.35 -18.48
C LYS A 74 21.49 -35.30 -19.57
N PHE A 75 22.59 -34.61 -19.32
CA PHE A 75 23.84 -34.74 -20.08
C PHE A 75 25.05 -34.68 -19.15
N LYS A 76 26.09 -35.49 -19.40
CA LYS A 76 27.28 -35.57 -18.55
C LYS A 76 28.47 -36.12 -19.35
N MET A 77 29.63 -35.44 -19.24
CA MET A 77 30.98 -35.91 -19.69
C MET A 77 31.19 -36.00 -21.24
N ALA A 78 32.41 -35.86 -21.80
CA ALA A 78 33.72 -35.49 -21.23
C ALA A 78 34.74 -34.94 -22.29
N VAL A 79 35.69 -34.11 -21.81
CA VAL A 79 37.15 -34.04 -22.14
C VAL A 79 37.66 -33.78 -23.58
N SER A 80 38.31 -32.61 -23.74
CA SER A 80 39.58 -32.29 -24.47
C SER A 80 39.81 -32.62 -25.96
N MET A 81 40.06 -31.57 -26.78
CA MET A 81 41.43 -31.25 -27.26
C MET A 81 41.55 -29.83 -27.87
N ARG A 82 42.78 -29.34 -28.11
CA ARG A 82 43.09 -28.03 -28.72
C ARG A 82 43.44 -28.14 -30.22
N ARG A 83 42.98 -27.19 -31.05
CA ARG A 83 43.84 -26.48 -32.03
C ARG A 83 43.16 -25.22 -32.59
N ASN A 84 43.95 -24.35 -33.22
CA ASN A 84 43.53 -23.05 -33.77
C ASN A 84 42.71 -23.19 -35.07
N MET A 85 41.86 -22.20 -35.37
CA MET A 85 41.97 -21.33 -36.57
C MET A 85 40.89 -20.23 -36.55
N ARG A 86 41.19 -19.10 -37.19
CA ARG A 86 40.29 -17.97 -37.55
C ARG A 86 40.52 -17.68 -39.04
N PRO A 87 39.66 -16.90 -39.75
CA PRO A 87 38.28 -16.53 -39.46
C PRO A 87 37.32 -16.86 -40.64
N LEU A 88 36.01 -16.68 -40.46
CA LEU A 88 35.08 -16.30 -41.54
C LEU A 88 33.78 -15.71 -40.96
N LEU A 89 33.10 -14.83 -41.71
CA LEU A 89 31.88 -14.16 -41.27
C LEU A 89 30.64 -15.03 -41.53
N GLY A 90 29.67 -14.98 -40.63
CA GLY A 90 28.34 -15.57 -40.80
C GLY A 90 27.34 -14.98 -39.79
N PHE A 91 26.19 -14.54 -40.27
CA PHE A 91 25.09 -14.01 -39.43
C PHE A 91 24.58 -15.04 -38.42
N ILE A 92 24.17 -14.60 -37.22
CA ILE A 92 22.81 -14.84 -36.66
C ILE A 92 22.59 -14.07 -35.34
N HIS A 93 21.32 -13.78 -35.07
CA HIS A 93 20.74 -13.01 -33.96
C HIS A 93 21.44 -13.04 -32.58
N LYS A 94 21.42 -11.88 -31.90
CA LYS A 94 21.19 -11.81 -30.45
C LYS A 94 19.83 -11.16 -30.18
N LYS A 95 18.94 -11.88 -29.48
CA LYS A 95 17.75 -11.28 -28.86
C LYS A 95 18.21 -10.34 -27.74
N THR A 96 17.84 -9.07 -27.80
CA THR A 96 17.93 -8.15 -26.66
C THR A 96 16.89 -8.56 -25.60
N PHE A 97 17.37 -9.04 -24.44
CA PHE A 97 16.54 -9.07 -23.25
C PHE A 97 16.39 -7.63 -22.72
N ASN A 98 15.16 -7.17 -22.51
CA ASN A 98 14.91 -5.86 -21.93
C ASN A 98 15.50 -5.77 -20.51
N THR A 99 16.52 -4.94 -20.34
CA THR A 99 17.05 -4.57 -19.03
C THR A 99 16.07 -3.65 -18.32
N ARG A 100 15.68 -4.01 -17.09
CA ARG A 100 14.80 -3.18 -16.25
C ARG A 100 15.52 -1.86 -15.93
N SER A 101 14.97 -0.73 -16.38
CA SER A 101 15.48 0.59 -16.02
C SER A 101 15.09 0.93 -14.59
N PHE A 102 16.04 0.83 -13.66
CA PHE A 102 15.95 1.39 -12.33
C PHE A 102 16.84 2.64 -12.28
N CYS A 103 16.25 3.82 -12.17
CA CYS A 103 17.03 5.04 -11.99
C CYS A 103 17.53 5.12 -10.53
N ASN A 104 18.84 5.16 -10.35
CA ASN A 104 19.50 5.29 -9.06
C ASN A 104 20.73 6.20 -9.25
N GLN A 105 20.75 7.37 -8.62
CA GLN A 105 21.78 8.39 -8.83
C GLN A 105 22.28 8.98 -7.52
N LYS A 106 23.58 9.32 -7.49
CA LYS A 106 24.25 9.96 -6.35
C LYS A 106 24.16 11.49 -6.46
N VAL A 107 24.19 12.15 -5.32
CA VAL A 107 24.08 13.62 -5.20
C VAL A 107 25.44 14.29 -5.26
N SER A 108 25.56 15.40 -6.00
CA SER A 108 26.67 16.35 -5.90
C SER A 108 26.31 17.73 -6.43
N GLY A 109 26.57 18.79 -5.65
CA GLY A 109 26.75 20.18 -6.09
C GLY A 109 25.60 20.87 -6.84
N VAL A 110 24.88 21.78 -6.16
CA VAL A 110 23.74 22.57 -6.68
C VAL A 110 22.54 21.69 -7.09
N LYS A 111 21.47 21.70 -6.28
CA LYS A 111 20.18 21.10 -6.66
C LYS A 111 19.54 21.87 -7.83
N ARG A 112 19.92 21.54 -9.05
CA ARG A 112 19.05 21.73 -10.22
C ARG A 112 17.82 20.85 -9.99
N LEU A 113 16.62 21.42 -10.12
CA LEU A 113 15.38 20.65 -10.05
C LEU A 113 15.39 19.57 -11.15
N HIS A 114 14.90 18.38 -10.82
CA HIS A 114 14.73 17.33 -11.80
C HIS A 114 13.67 17.74 -12.83
N ASP A 115 14.07 17.72 -14.10
CA ASP A 115 13.18 17.93 -15.24
C ASP A 115 12.17 16.77 -15.32
N GLY A 116 10.94 17.03 -14.88
CA GLY A 116 9.87 16.05 -14.82
C GLY A 116 8.68 16.54 -14.01
N ARG A 117 7.58 15.80 -14.10
CA ARG A 117 6.33 16.13 -13.41
C ARG A 117 5.91 15.01 -12.46
N VAL A 118 5.78 15.36 -11.20
CA VAL A 118 5.30 14.50 -10.13
C VAL A 118 3.80 14.67 -9.98
N PHE A 119 3.04 13.58 -9.93
CA PHE A 119 1.64 13.57 -9.52
C PHE A 119 1.41 12.55 -8.41
N SER A 120 0.67 12.92 -7.36
CA SER A 120 0.19 11.96 -6.36
C SER A 120 -1.19 12.33 -5.83
N GLY A 121 -1.97 11.31 -5.46
CA GLY A 121 -3.33 11.45 -4.96
C GLY A 121 -3.50 10.87 -3.55
N ILE A 122 -4.27 11.56 -2.70
CA ILE A 122 -4.67 11.06 -1.37
C ILE A 122 -6.18 11.15 -1.17
N GLN A 123 -6.81 10.05 -0.74
CA GLN A 123 -8.25 10.01 -0.49
C GLN A 123 -8.62 10.84 0.76
N PRO A 124 -9.59 11.78 0.68
CA PRO A 124 -10.11 12.51 1.83
C PRO A 124 -10.82 11.56 2.80
N THR A 125 -10.03 11.04 3.73
CA THR A 125 -10.39 10.05 4.76
C THR A 125 -10.20 10.66 6.14
N GLY A 126 -10.49 11.96 6.26
CA GLY A 126 -10.23 12.77 7.45
C GLY A 126 -8.73 12.95 7.73
N ILE A 127 -8.44 13.43 8.94
CA ILE A 127 -7.11 13.79 9.41
C ILE A 127 -6.12 12.59 9.27
N PRO A 128 -4.91 12.78 8.71
CA PRO A 128 -3.90 11.73 8.62
C PRO A 128 -3.38 11.26 9.98
N HIS A 129 -2.82 10.05 10.02
CA HIS A 129 -2.08 9.53 11.15
C HIS A 129 -0.56 9.58 10.94
N LEU A 130 0.22 9.39 12.00
CA LEU A 130 1.69 9.40 11.99
C LEU A 130 2.28 8.47 10.91
N GLY A 131 1.68 7.28 10.71
CA GLY A 131 2.04 6.35 9.63
C GLY A 131 1.67 6.77 8.19
N ASN A 132 0.85 7.81 8.00
CA ASN A 132 0.69 8.48 6.70
C ASN A 132 1.77 9.56 6.54
N TYR A 133 2.03 10.32 7.61
CA TYR A 133 3.00 11.40 7.63
C TYR A 133 4.42 10.94 7.32
N LEU A 134 4.96 10.02 8.13
CA LEU A 134 6.28 9.39 7.96
C LEU A 134 6.35 8.39 6.80
N GLY A 135 5.20 8.05 6.21
CA GLY A 135 5.10 7.15 5.06
C GLY A 135 5.19 7.88 3.72
N ALA A 136 4.50 9.01 3.58
CA ALA A 136 4.33 9.70 2.30
C ALA A 136 4.46 11.23 2.40
N LEU A 137 3.83 11.88 3.39
CA LEU A 137 3.71 13.35 3.38
C LEU A 137 5.06 14.06 3.55
N GLU A 138 5.95 13.56 4.39
CA GLU A 138 7.32 14.08 4.53
C GLU A 138 8.13 13.95 3.21
N SER A 139 7.87 12.89 2.44
CA SER A 139 8.46 12.69 1.11
C SER A 139 7.86 13.66 0.07
N TRP A 140 6.56 13.95 0.14
CA TRP A 140 5.91 14.97 -0.70
C TRP A 140 6.47 16.37 -0.45
N VAL A 141 6.59 16.77 0.82
CA VAL A 141 7.21 18.05 1.22
C VAL A 141 8.66 18.15 0.75
N THR A 142 9.37 17.02 0.62
CA THR A 142 10.69 16.96 -0.01
C THR A 142 10.60 17.13 -1.54
N MET A 143 9.69 16.45 -2.22
CA MET A 143 9.58 16.45 -3.70
C MET A 143 9.32 17.83 -4.32
N GLN A 144 8.57 18.71 -3.66
CA GLN A 144 8.40 20.13 -4.09
C GLN A 144 9.68 20.98 -3.99
N ASN A 145 10.78 20.44 -3.44
CA ASN A 145 12.12 21.01 -3.49
C ASN A 145 13.02 20.38 -4.56
N ASP A 146 12.61 19.25 -5.14
CA ASP A 146 13.47 18.39 -5.98
C ASP A 146 12.99 18.30 -7.43
N TYR A 147 11.73 18.64 -7.72
CA TYR A 147 11.13 18.60 -9.06
C TYR A 147 10.56 19.95 -9.49
N SER A 148 10.59 20.24 -10.79
CA SER A 148 10.12 21.53 -11.35
C SER A 148 8.60 21.63 -11.53
N SER A 149 7.86 20.51 -11.48
CA SER A 149 6.40 20.51 -11.54
C SER A 149 5.83 19.40 -10.65
N VAL A 150 5.00 19.76 -9.67
CA VAL A 150 4.48 18.84 -8.66
C VAL A 150 2.98 19.10 -8.43
N LEU A 151 2.17 18.04 -8.48
CA LEU A 151 0.73 18.07 -8.29
C LEU A 151 0.29 17.11 -7.18
N TYR A 152 -0.57 17.60 -6.29
CA TYR A 152 -1.17 16.86 -5.19
C TYR A 152 -2.68 16.96 -5.27
N SER A 153 -3.34 15.82 -5.53
CA SER A 153 -4.79 15.75 -5.69
C SER A 153 -5.45 15.14 -4.45
N ILE A 154 -6.42 15.84 -3.88
CA ILE A 154 -7.38 15.28 -2.92
C ILE A 154 -8.40 14.50 -3.75
N VAL A 155 -8.26 13.17 -3.78
CA VAL A 155 -9.00 12.29 -4.71
C VAL A 155 -10.34 11.84 -4.13
N ASP A 156 -11.31 12.76 -4.14
CA ASP A 156 -12.66 12.57 -3.64
C ASP A 156 -13.53 11.66 -4.52
N LEU A 157 -13.34 11.66 -5.85
CA LEU A 157 -13.99 10.70 -6.76
C LEU A 157 -13.58 9.24 -6.43
N HIS A 158 -12.34 9.02 -5.96
CA HIS A 158 -11.91 7.70 -5.49
C HIS A 158 -12.52 7.31 -4.13
N SER A 159 -12.83 8.26 -3.25
CA SER A 159 -13.49 7.97 -1.97
C SER A 159 -14.90 7.40 -2.17
N ILE A 160 -15.68 7.92 -3.13
CA ILE A 160 -17.05 7.47 -3.41
C ILE A 160 -17.16 6.12 -4.12
N THR A 161 -16.04 5.45 -4.41
CA THR A 161 -16.03 4.01 -4.79
C THR A 161 -16.60 3.11 -3.68
N GLN A 162 -16.63 3.63 -2.44
CA GLN A 162 -17.33 3.06 -1.30
C GLN A 162 -18.37 4.08 -0.77
N PRO A 163 -19.45 3.64 -0.09
CA PRO A 163 -20.42 4.56 0.51
C PRO A 163 -19.75 5.56 1.47
N GLN A 164 -20.13 6.83 1.35
CA GLN A 164 -19.67 7.94 2.21
C GLN A 164 -20.88 8.68 2.79
N ASN A 165 -20.75 9.22 3.99
CA ASN A 165 -21.65 10.28 4.45
C ASN A 165 -21.24 11.61 3.76
N PRO A 166 -22.17 12.38 3.13
CA PRO A 166 -21.81 13.58 2.38
C PRO A 166 -21.16 14.70 3.21
N GLU A 167 -21.68 14.96 4.41
CA GLU A 167 -21.18 16.01 5.32
C GLU A 167 -19.77 15.67 5.81
N LEU A 168 -19.56 14.41 6.20
CA LEU A 168 -18.26 13.88 6.59
C LEU A 168 -17.26 13.91 5.43
N LEU A 169 -17.67 13.63 4.19
CA LEU A 169 -16.80 13.75 3.02
C LEU A 169 -16.37 15.21 2.80
N GLN A 170 -17.29 16.18 2.93
CA GLN A 170 -16.96 17.61 2.83
C GLN A 170 -15.99 18.07 3.94
N SER A 171 -16.22 17.64 5.19
CA SER A 171 -15.26 17.90 6.29
C SER A 171 -13.90 17.27 5.98
N ASN A 172 -13.89 15.99 5.56
CA ASN A 172 -12.68 15.23 5.27
C ASN A 172 -11.82 15.84 4.14
N ILE A 173 -12.43 16.54 3.19
CA ILE A 173 -11.71 17.27 2.12
C ILE A 173 -10.97 18.48 2.71
N MET A 174 -11.65 19.29 3.53
CA MET A 174 -11.04 20.45 4.18
C MET A 174 -10.01 20.04 5.25
N ASP A 175 -10.29 18.99 6.01
CA ASP A 175 -9.35 18.39 6.96
C ASP A 175 -8.09 17.86 6.27
N MET A 176 -8.23 17.25 5.08
CA MET A 176 -7.09 16.82 4.28
C MET A 176 -6.29 18.00 3.75
N ALA A 177 -6.95 19.04 3.22
CA ALA A 177 -6.29 20.25 2.73
C ALA A 177 -5.48 20.95 3.85
N ALA A 178 -6.11 21.20 5.00
CA ALA A 178 -5.45 21.77 6.18
C ALA A 178 -4.27 20.90 6.65
N SER A 179 -4.45 19.57 6.67
CA SER A 179 -3.38 18.64 7.05
C SER A 179 -2.19 18.68 6.09
N LEU A 180 -2.43 18.74 4.77
CA LEU A 180 -1.36 18.79 3.76
C LEU A 180 -0.56 20.10 3.86
N LEU A 181 -1.25 21.24 3.95
CA LEU A 181 -0.63 22.56 4.15
C LEU A 181 0.21 22.59 5.43
N ALA A 182 -0.36 22.17 6.57
CA ALA A 182 0.34 22.13 7.86
C ALA A 182 1.51 21.14 7.92
N CYS A 183 1.52 20.11 7.07
CA CYS A 183 2.70 19.24 6.91
C CYS A 183 3.86 19.94 6.18
N GLY A 184 3.60 21.06 5.48
CA GLY A 184 4.57 21.84 4.72
C GLY A 184 4.36 21.84 3.20
N ILE A 185 3.21 21.37 2.68
CA ILE A 185 2.90 21.46 1.24
C ILE A 185 2.60 22.90 0.88
N ASP A 186 3.29 23.45 -0.12
CA ASP A 186 3.27 24.86 -0.48
C ASP A 186 2.50 25.08 -1.81
N PRO A 187 1.33 25.77 -1.81
CA PRO A 187 0.55 26.05 -3.03
C PRO A 187 1.19 27.04 -4.01
N THR A 188 2.28 27.71 -3.63
CA THR A 188 3.08 28.54 -4.56
C THR A 188 4.05 27.68 -5.37
N ARG A 189 4.46 26.53 -4.82
CA ARG A 189 5.48 25.62 -5.38
C ARG A 189 4.91 24.33 -5.95
N SER A 190 3.73 23.92 -5.50
CA SER A 190 3.00 22.74 -5.93
C SER A 190 1.54 23.07 -6.25
N ILE A 191 0.87 22.24 -7.03
CA ILE A 191 -0.56 22.37 -7.34
C ILE A 191 -1.34 21.44 -6.41
N LEU A 192 -1.83 21.98 -5.29
CA LEU A 192 -2.73 21.27 -4.37
C LEU A 192 -4.20 21.55 -4.78
N PHE A 193 -4.95 20.51 -5.17
CA PHE A 193 -6.32 20.68 -5.67
C PHE A 193 -7.26 19.51 -5.32
N GLN A 194 -8.56 19.71 -5.50
CA GLN A 194 -9.61 18.70 -5.33
C GLN A 194 -9.96 18.07 -6.69
N GLN A 195 -9.96 16.74 -6.78
CA GLN A 195 -10.08 16.00 -8.05
C GLN A 195 -11.39 16.29 -8.79
N SER A 196 -12.54 16.24 -8.10
CA SER A 196 -13.87 16.45 -8.73
C SER A 196 -14.09 17.84 -9.35
N VAL A 197 -13.28 18.85 -8.98
CA VAL A 197 -13.37 20.22 -9.52
C VAL A 197 -12.76 20.32 -10.93
N VAL A 198 -12.01 19.30 -11.36
CA VAL A 198 -11.41 19.20 -12.70
C VAL A 198 -12.06 18.04 -13.46
N SER A 199 -13.16 18.35 -14.15
CA SER A 199 -14.02 17.44 -14.95
C SER A 199 -13.26 16.47 -15.86
N GLU A 200 -12.14 16.92 -16.39
CA GLU A 200 -11.25 16.26 -17.33
C GLU A 200 -10.72 14.91 -16.81
N HIS A 201 -10.63 14.73 -15.49
CA HIS A 201 -10.30 13.44 -14.86
C HIS A 201 -11.33 12.36 -15.20
N ALA A 202 -12.62 12.68 -15.08
CA ALA A 202 -13.71 11.73 -15.34
C ALA A 202 -13.85 11.44 -16.84
N GLU A 203 -13.69 12.47 -17.68
CA GLU A 203 -13.76 12.33 -19.14
C GLU A 203 -12.59 11.49 -19.70
N LEU A 204 -11.35 11.75 -19.25
CA LEU A 204 -10.22 10.90 -19.65
C LEU A 204 -10.39 9.47 -19.13
N SER A 205 -10.93 9.29 -17.92
CA SER A 205 -11.23 7.95 -17.38
C SER A 205 -12.27 7.19 -18.22
N TRP A 206 -13.21 7.88 -18.86
CA TRP A 206 -14.14 7.25 -19.81
C TRP A 206 -13.41 6.79 -21.08
N ILE A 207 -12.61 7.67 -21.68
CA ILE A 207 -11.85 7.38 -22.91
C ILE A 207 -10.85 6.23 -22.69
N LEU A 208 -10.12 6.22 -21.57
CA LEU A 208 -9.22 5.13 -21.20
C LEU A 208 -9.99 3.85 -20.81
N GLY A 209 -11.22 3.97 -20.32
CA GLY A 209 -12.13 2.86 -20.09
C GLY A 209 -12.44 2.10 -21.38
N CYS A 210 -12.70 2.82 -22.47
CA CYS A 210 -12.88 2.24 -23.81
C CYS A 210 -11.62 1.58 -24.40
N LEU A 211 -10.44 1.72 -23.75
CA LEU A 211 -9.18 1.07 -24.13
C LEU A 211 -8.79 -0.09 -23.18
N THR A 212 -9.55 -0.33 -22.11
CA THR A 212 -9.29 -1.37 -21.10
C THR A 212 -10.29 -2.52 -21.22
N SER A 213 -9.80 -3.76 -21.15
CA SER A 213 -10.65 -4.95 -21.18
C SER A 213 -11.08 -5.39 -19.77
N MET A 214 -12.29 -5.94 -19.65
CA MET A 214 -12.83 -6.50 -18.40
C MET A 214 -11.85 -7.51 -17.73
N PRO A 215 -11.23 -8.48 -18.45
CA PRO A 215 -10.25 -9.37 -17.83
C PRO A 215 -9.08 -8.64 -17.18
N ARG A 216 -8.54 -7.58 -17.81
CA ARG A 216 -7.38 -6.83 -17.28
C ARG A 216 -7.66 -6.29 -15.88
N LEU A 217 -8.83 -5.67 -15.67
CA LEU A 217 -9.26 -5.18 -14.36
C LEU A 217 -9.53 -6.31 -13.37
N ARG A 218 -10.23 -7.38 -13.80
CA ARG A 218 -10.56 -8.54 -12.95
C ARG A 218 -9.33 -9.25 -12.37
N HIS A 219 -8.19 -9.23 -13.06
CA HIS A 219 -6.97 -9.87 -12.57
C HIS A 219 -6.23 -9.08 -11.47
N LEU A 220 -6.50 -7.78 -11.29
CA LEU A 220 -5.83 -6.94 -10.29
C LEU A 220 -6.06 -7.44 -8.85
N PRO A 221 -5.01 -7.57 -8.00
CA PRO A 221 -5.13 -8.06 -6.63
C PRO A 221 -6.09 -7.26 -5.76
N GLN A 222 -6.09 -5.93 -5.88
CA GLN A 222 -6.95 -5.08 -5.06
C GLN A 222 -8.44 -5.31 -5.34
N TRP A 223 -8.83 -5.64 -6.57
CA TRP A 223 -10.21 -6.09 -6.85
C TRP A 223 -10.50 -7.42 -6.15
N LYS A 224 -9.65 -8.44 -6.35
CA LYS A 224 -9.79 -9.79 -5.76
C LYS A 224 -9.85 -9.78 -4.23
N MET A 225 -9.19 -8.83 -3.58
CA MET A 225 -9.22 -8.66 -2.12
C MET A 225 -10.49 -7.93 -1.65
N LYS A 226 -10.84 -6.80 -2.29
CA LYS A 226 -11.93 -5.92 -1.83
C LYS A 226 -13.33 -6.45 -2.22
N SER A 227 -13.48 -7.16 -3.33
CA SER A 227 -14.77 -7.73 -3.76
C SER A 227 -15.23 -8.88 -2.86
N LYS A 228 -14.31 -9.78 -2.49
CA LYS A 228 -14.54 -10.87 -1.52
C LYS A 228 -15.08 -10.40 -0.16
N GLN A 229 -14.86 -9.13 0.21
CA GLN A 229 -15.29 -8.58 1.50
C GLN A 229 -16.71 -7.96 1.47
N LYS A 230 -17.37 -7.87 0.31
CA LYS A 230 -18.64 -7.12 0.16
C LYS A 230 -19.78 -7.87 -0.54
N ASN A 231 -19.63 -9.16 -0.78
CA ASN A 231 -20.48 -10.02 -1.64
C ASN A 231 -20.55 -9.60 -3.12
N GLU A 232 -20.77 -8.32 -3.42
CA GLU A 232 -20.55 -7.71 -4.74
C GLU A 232 -19.89 -6.33 -4.60
N GLY A 233 -18.90 -6.05 -5.45
CA GLY A 233 -18.19 -4.77 -5.46
C GLY A 233 -18.83 -3.77 -6.44
N SER A 234 -18.86 -2.49 -6.07
CA SER A 234 -19.39 -1.44 -6.95
C SER A 234 -18.61 -1.34 -8.27
N VAL A 235 -19.26 -0.88 -9.34
CA VAL A 235 -18.59 -0.65 -10.64
C VAL A 235 -17.42 0.33 -10.49
N GLY A 236 -17.57 1.39 -9.66
CA GLY A 236 -16.47 2.30 -9.33
C GLY A 236 -15.29 1.59 -8.63
N LEU A 237 -15.55 0.67 -7.70
CA LEU A 237 -14.51 -0.15 -7.05
C LEU A 237 -13.83 -1.14 -8.03
N TYR A 238 -14.43 -1.41 -9.19
CA TYR A 238 -13.84 -2.19 -10.27
C TYR A 238 -13.04 -1.32 -11.27
N THR A 239 -13.53 -0.11 -11.59
CA THR A 239 -12.95 0.76 -12.63
C THR A 239 -12.00 1.84 -12.12
N TYR A 240 -11.90 2.11 -10.81
CA TYR A 240 -11.01 3.14 -10.28
C TYR A 240 -9.52 3.04 -10.71
N PRO A 241 -8.92 1.88 -11.06
CA PRO A 241 -7.56 1.85 -11.60
C PRO A 241 -7.44 2.56 -12.97
N VAL A 242 -8.55 2.67 -13.73
CA VAL A 242 -8.62 3.47 -14.96
C VAL A 242 -8.71 4.96 -14.64
N LEU A 243 -9.46 5.34 -13.60
CA LEU A 243 -9.48 6.72 -13.09
C LEU A 243 -8.10 7.12 -12.56
N GLN A 244 -7.42 6.24 -11.84
CA GLN A 244 -6.04 6.44 -11.38
C GLN A 244 -5.07 6.63 -12.56
N ALA A 245 -5.25 5.92 -13.67
CA ALA A 245 -4.49 6.16 -14.89
C ALA A 245 -4.82 7.52 -15.52
N ALA A 246 -6.10 7.91 -15.57
CA ALA A 246 -6.52 9.23 -16.04
C ALA A 246 -5.89 10.35 -15.19
N ASP A 247 -5.95 10.24 -13.85
CA ASP A 247 -5.35 11.20 -12.91
C ASP A 247 -3.87 11.46 -13.19
N ILE A 248 -3.11 10.41 -13.53
CA ILE A 248 -1.67 10.47 -13.82
C ILE A 248 -1.41 11.03 -15.22
N LEU A 249 -2.11 10.51 -16.24
CA LEU A 249 -1.83 10.81 -17.65
C LEU A 249 -2.36 12.18 -18.09
N LEU A 250 -3.44 12.70 -17.48
CA LEU A 250 -4.03 14.02 -17.75
C LEU A 250 -3.02 15.18 -17.60
N TYR A 251 -2.01 15.02 -16.76
CA TYR A 251 -0.97 16.04 -16.56
C TYR A 251 0.34 15.70 -17.28
N LYS A 252 0.41 14.61 -18.07
CA LYS A 252 1.65 14.02 -18.60
C LYS A 252 2.70 13.77 -17.51
N SER A 253 2.27 13.20 -16.39
CA SER A 253 3.15 12.96 -15.23
C SER A 253 4.22 11.93 -15.56
N THR A 254 5.48 12.27 -15.35
CA THR A 254 6.62 11.35 -15.57
C THR A 254 6.95 10.53 -14.32
N TYR A 255 6.54 11.01 -13.15
CA TYR A 255 6.87 10.42 -11.85
C TYR A 255 5.62 10.33 -10.95
N VAL A 256 5.45 9.18 -10.29
CA VAL A 256 4.32 8.94 -9.39
C VAL A 256 4.85 8.27 -8.12
N PRO A 257 4.81 8.93 -6.94
CA PRO A 257 5.24 8.32 -5.69
C PRO A 257 4.16 7.37 -5.19
N VAL A 258 4.50 6.10 -5.07
CA VAL A 258 3.57 4.99 -4.82
C VAL A 258 4.12 3.98 -3.80
N GLY A 259 3.22 3.42 -3.00
CA GLY A 259 3.50 2.23 -2.21
C GLY A 259 3.57 0.97 -3.08
N GLU A 260 4.23 -0.07 -2.56
CA GLU A 260 4.35 -1.39 -3.21
C GLU A 260 2.98 -1.97 -3.63
N ASP A 261 1.92 -1.68 -2.85
CA ASP A 261 0.55 -2.12 -3.08
C ASP A 261 -0.12 -1.48 -4.32
N GLN A 262 0.42 -0.38 -4.83
CA GLN A 262 -0.11 0.38 -5.96
C GLN A 262 0.66 0.15 -7.28
N ILE A 263 1.77 -0.58 -7.25
CA ILE A 263 2.63 -0.80 -8.44
C ILE A 263 1.82 -1.32 -9.63
N GLN A 264 0.91 -2.29 -9.43
CA GLN A 264 0.12 -2.88 -10.52
C GLN A 264 -0.95 -1.93 -11.09
N HIS A 265 -1.34 -0.86 -10.38
CA HIS A 265 -2.18 0.20 -10.93
C HIS A 265 -1.35 1.17 -11.79
N LEU A 266 -0.09 1.40 -11.44
CA LEU A 266 0.84 2.17 -12.27
C LEU A 266 1.24 1.40 -13.53
N GLU A 267 1.43 0.08 -13.45
CA GLU A 267 1.60 -0.80 -14.62
C GLU A 267 0.41 -0.70 -15.59
N LEU A 268 -0.82 -0.61 -15.08
CA LEU A 268 -2.02 -0.35 -15.91
C LEU A 268 -1.99 1.05 -16.54
N ALA A 269 -1.52 2.08 -15.83
CA ALA A 269 -1.36 3.43 -16.39
C ALA A 269 -0.30 3.47 -17.52
N GLN A 270 0.81 2.74 -17.36
CA GLN A 270 1.82 2.56 -18.42
C GLN A 270 1.23 1.81 -19.64
N ASP A 271 0.49 0.73 -19.42
CA ASP A 271 -0.20 0.02 -20.51
C ASP A 271 -1.20 0.91 -21.24
N LEU A 272 -1.99 1.70 -20.50
CA LEU A 272 -2.96 2.63 -21.08
C LEU A 272 -2.28 3.75 -21.89
N ALA A 273 -1.17 4.28 -21.42
CA ALA A 273 -0.35 5.22 -22.19
C ALA A 273 0.16 4.58 -23.50
N ARG A 274 0.72 3.36 -23.43
CA ARG A 274 1.18 2.60 -24.60
C ARG A 274 0.04 2.30 -25.59
N ILE A 275 -1.11 1.83 -25.12
CA ILE A 275 -2.29 1.51 -25.95
C ILE A 275 -2.83 2.78 -26.63
N PHE A 276 -2.92 3.90 -25.91
CA PHE A 276 -3.34 5.17 -26.48
C PHE A 276 -2.34 5.66 -27.53
N ASN A 277 -1.05 5.71 -27.20
CA ASN A 277 0.00 6.19 -28.10
C ASN A 277 0.08 5.36 -29.39
N ASN A 278 -0.04 4.03 -29.29
CA ASN A 278 -0.03 3.13 -30.46
C ASN A 278 -1.26 3.29 -31.36
N LYS A 279 -2.41 3.69 -30.82
CA LYS A 279 -3.67 3.85 -31.57
C LYS A 279 -3.87 5.26 -32.14
N TYR A 280 -3.38 6.28 -31.44
CA TYR A 280 -3.68 7.69 -31.70
C TYR A 280 -2.43 8.59 -31.83
N GLY A 281 -1.26 7.97 -32.06
CA GLY A 281 0.03 8.65 -32.09
C GLY A 281 0.55 9.03 -30.71
N GLU A 282 1.86 9.24 -30.60
CA GLU A 282 2.54 9.56 -29.33
C GLU A 282 1.95 10.83 -28.68
N LEU A 283 1.59 10.74 -27.39
CA LEU A 283 0.98 11.83 -26.63
C LEU A 283 1.35 11.81 -25.15
N PHE A 284 1.24 10.64 -24.51
CA PHE A 284 1.45 10.46 -23.08
C PHE A 284 2.83 9.85 -22.79
N PRO A 285 3.60 10.36 -21.81
CA PRO A 285 4.79 9.67 -21.32
C PRO A 285 4.37 8.40 -20.54
N GLU A 286 5.25 7.41 -20.47
CA GLU A 286 5.06 6.28 -19.55
C GLU A 286 5.48 6.68 -18.12
N PRO A 287 4.55 6.68 -17.14
CA PRO A 287 4.85 7.19 -15.79
C PRO A 287 5.71 6.20 -14.97
N CYS A 288 6.80 6.69 -14.39
CA CYS A 288 7.70 5.88 -13.56
C CYS A 288 7.35 5.94 -12.07
N ALA A 289 7.53 4.80 -11.38
CA ALA A 289 7.35 4.71 -9.93
C ALA A 289 8.49 5.43 -9.20
N LEU A 290 8.15 6.39 -8.33
CA LEU A 290 9.04 6.79 -7.24
C LEU A 290 8.71 5.94 -6.02
N LEU A 291 9.47 4.85 -5.84
CA LEU A 291 9.35 4.01 -4.65
C LEU A 291 9.94 4.77 -3.46
N SER A 292 9.10 5.49 -2.72
CA SER A 292 9.50 6.10 -1.46
C SER A 292 9.95 5.02 -0.48
N SER A 293 11.05 5.28 0.25
CA SER A 293 11.52 4.48 1.39
C SER A 293 10.57 4.61 2.58
N THR A 294 9.35 4.15 2.35
CA THR A 294 8.13 4.37 3.13
C THR A 294 8.31 3.73 4.50
N ARG A 295 8.52 4.52 5.56
CA ARG A 295 8.66 3.98 6.91
C ARG A 295 7.32 3.33 7.31
N LYS A 296 7.26 1.99 7.28
CA LYS A 296 6.05 1.19 7.54
C LYS A 296 5.72 1.20 9.05
N VAL A 297 5.24 2.33 9.55
CA VAL A 297 4.78 2.49 10.94
C VAL A 297 3.67 1.48 11.25
N LYS A 298 3.90 0.65 12.26
CA LYS A 298 2.97 -0.41 12.70
C LYS A 298 1.97 0.15 13.73
N SER A 299 0.85 -0.55 13.93
CA SER A 299 -0.09 -0.25 15.01
C SER A 299 0.62 -0.34 16.36
N LEU A 300 0.31 0.59 17.27
CA LEU A 300 0.83 0.56 18.65
C LEU A 300 0.22 -0.58 19.47
N ARG A 301 -0.89 -1.18 19.01
CA ARG A 301 -1.62 -2.23 19.72
C ARG A 301 -1.43 -3.62 19.10
N ASP A 302 -1.20 -3.70 17.79
CA ASP A 302 -0.74 -4.91 17.13
C ASP A 302 0.42 -4.61 16.15
N PRO A 303 1.68 -4.85 16.57
CA PRO A 303 2.86 -4.68 15.73
C PRO A 303 2.95 -5.61 14.50
N SER A 304 1.97 -6.48 14.26
CA SER A 304 1.84 -7.28 13.04
C SER A 304 1.27 -6.45 11.88
N PHE A 305 0.40 -5.47 12.18
CA PHE A 305 -0.31 -4.67 11.18
C PHE A 305 0.25 -3.25 11.05
N LYS A 306 0.06 -2.66 9.86
CA LYS A 306 0.31 -1.22 9.62
C LYS A 306 -0.67 -0.39 10.45
N MET A 307 -0.23 0.76 10.97
CA MET A 307 -1.13 1.75 11.58
C MET A 307 -2.23 2.15 10.58
N SER A 308 -3.49 2.19 11.04
CA SER A 308 -4.67 2.46 10.18
C SER A 308 -5.64 3.44 10.82
N LYS A 309 -6.32 4.23 10.00
CA LYS A 309 -7.47 5.07 10.40
C LYS A 309 -8.69 4.24 10.82
N SER A 310 -8.82 3.03 10.30
CA SER A 310 -9.96 2.12 10.51
C SER A 310 -9.75 1.11 11.64
N ASP A 311 -8.72 1.29 12.47
CA ASP A 311 -8.48 0.41 13.62
C ASP A 311 -9.52 0.71 14.72
N PRO A 312 -10.31 -0.28 15.19
CA PRO A 312 -11.31 -0.04 16.24
C PRO A 312 -10.67 0.36 17.58
N GLN A 313 -9.40 0.03 17.82
CA GLN A 313 -8.66 0.50 18.99
C GLN A 313 -8.08 1.89 18.69
N LYS A 314 -8.72 2.96 19.18
CA LYS A 314 -8.18 4.34 19.11
C LYS A 314 -6.75 4.50 19.67
N LEU A 315 -6.29 3.55 20.49
CA LEU A 315 -4.93 3.50 21.03
C LEU A 315 -3.87 2.96 20.05
N ALA A 316 -4.27 2.36 18.93
CA ALA A 316 -3.39 1.84 17.88
C ALA A 316 -2.72 2.95 17.04
N THR A 317 -3.38 4.10 16.94
CA THR A 317 -3.16 5.09 15.89
C THR A 317 -2.99 6.49 16.48
N ILE A 318 -1.87 7.13 16.16
CA ILE A 318 -1.59 8.53 16.50
C ILE A 318 -2.04 9.41 15.33
N PHE A 319 -3.00 10.31 15.56
CA PHE A 319 -3.45 11.30 14.58
C PHE A 319 -2.60 12.57 14.65
N LEU A 320 -2.48 13.31 13.54
CA LEU A 320 -1.73 14.58 13.52
C LEU A 320 -2.36 15.69 14.39
N THR A 321 -3.58 15.46 14.90
CA THR A 321 -4.28 16.37 15.81
C THR A 321 -4.50 15.81 17.21
N ASP A 322 -3.87 14.68 17.57
CA ASP A 322 -3.88 14.21 18.95
C ASP A 322 -3.25 15.27 19.89
N THR A 323 -3.76 15.39 21.12
CA THR A 323 -3.13 16.25 22.13
C THR A 323 -1.78 15.66 22.60
N PRO A 324 -0.90 16.44 23.26
CA PRO A 324 0.30 15.90 23.86
C PRO A 324 0.00 14.74 24.83
N ASP A 325 -1.05 14.89 25.64
CA ASP A 325 -1.51 13.86 26.58
C ASP A 325 -2.02 12.60 25.87
N ASP A 326 -2.75 12.73 24.77
CA ASP A 326 -3.16 11.59 23.94
C ASP A 326 -1.95 10.84 23.36
N ILE A 327 -0.96 11.57 22.83
CA ILE A 327 0.26 10.99 22.24
C ILE A 327 1.03 10.22 23.33
N VAL A 328 1.27 10.85 24.48
CA VAL A 328 1.92 10.24 25.65
C VAL A 328 1.12 9.03 26.14
N PHE A 329 -0.20 9.13 26.25
CA PHE A 329 -1.05 8.03 26.70
C PHE A 329 -0.99 6.83 25.73
N LYS A 330 -1.10 7.06 24.42
CA LYS A 330 -1.06 6.04 23.38
C LYS A 330 0.30 5.33 23.34
N ILE A 331 1.41 6.09 23.37
CA ILE A 331 2.77 5.52 23.34
C ILE A 331 3.08 4.77 24.65
N ARG A 332 2.68 5.30 25.81
CA ARG A 332 2.76 4.60 27.10
C ARG A 332 1.95 3.29 27.12
N ARG A 333 0.87 3.20 26.32
CA ARG A 333 0.03 2.00 26.13
C ARG A 333 0.45 1.13 24.93
N ALA A 334 1.54 1.46 24.24
CA ALA A 334 2.04 0.66 23.13
C ALA A 334 2.53 -0.72 23.59
N VAL A 335 2.25 -1.76 22.79
CA VAL A 335 2.65 -3.14 23.06
C VAL A 335 4.15 -3.33 22.84
N THR A 336 4.80 -3.94 23.83
CA THR A 336 6.20 -4.35 23.82
C THR A 336 6.30 -5.71 24.49
N ASP A 337 7.40 -6.43 24.24
CA ASP A 337 7.76 -7.64 24.99
C ASP A 337 8.24 -7.33 26.43
N PHE A 338 8.54 -8.39 27.18
CA PHE A 338 8.96 -8.34 28.58
C PHE A 338 10.46 -8.04 28.80
N THR A 339 11.26 -7.85 27.75
CA THR A 339 12.69 -7.57 27.89
C THR A 339 12.94 -6.07 28.11
N SER A 340 13.44 -5.70 29.28
CA SER A 340 13.62 -4.29 29.66
C SER A 340 14.56 -3.50 28.73
N LYS A 341 15.59 -4.13 28.16
CA LYS A 341 16.55 -3.45 27.27
C LYS A 341 15.88 -2.98 25.97
N VAL A 342 16.23 -1.79 25.48
CA VAL A 342 15.85 -1.34 24.13
C VAL A 342 16.81 -1.93 23.09
N THR A 343 16.28 -2.63 22.08
CA THR A 343 17.06 -3.13 20.93
C THR A 343 16.22 -3.07 19.65
N PHE A 344 16.86 -2.94 18.49
CA PHE A 344 16.17 -3.02 17.20
C PHE A 344 16.17 -4.46 16.68
N ASP A 345 15.03 -5.15 16.80
CA ASP A 345 14.76 -6.43 16.17
C ASP A 345 13.32 -6.42 15.61
N PRO A 346 13.12 -6.16 14.31
CA PRO A 346 11.81 -6.12 13.68
C PRO A 346 11.04 -7.45 13.65
N VAL A 347 11.72 -8.58 13.91
CA VAL A 347 11.17 -9.94 13.78
C VAL A 347 10.79 -10.50 15.16
N GLY A 348 11.74 -10.59 16.09
CA GLY A 348 11.51 -11.08 17.44
C GLY A 348 10.96 -10.04 18.41
N ARG A 349 11.17 -8.74 18.15
CA ARG A 349 10.73 -7.63 19.03
C ARG A 349 9.96 -6.53 18.28
N PRO A 350 8.93 -6.88 17.47
CA PRO A 350 8.32 -5.96 16.50
C PRO A 350 7.71 -4.70 17.12
N GLY A 351 7.25 -4.74 18.37
CA GLY A 351 6.72 -3.56 19.09
C GLY A 351 7.81 -2.57 19.49
N VAL A 352 8.94 -3.05 20.05
CA VAL A 352 10.08 -2.20 20.41
C VAL A 352 10.75 -1.65 19.15
N ALA A 353 10.90 -2.48 18.11
CA ALA A 353 11.42 -2.04 16.82
C ALA A 353 10.53 -0.98 16.13
N ASN A 354 9.20 -1.02 16.33
CA ASN A 354 8.30 0.02 15.85
C ASN A 354 8.53 1.36 16.58
N LEU A 355 8.65 1.34 17.91
CA LEU A 355 8.96 2.55 18.70
C LEU A 355 10.32 3.14 18.33
N VAL A 356 11.34 2.30 18.15
CA VAL A 356 12.67 2.70 17.64
C VAL A 356 12.58 3.32 16.24
N SER A 357 11.80 2.71 15.32
CA SER A 357 11.59 3.22 13.97
C SER A 357 10.86 4.57 13.95
N ILE A 358 9.90 4.77 14.85
CA ILE A 358 9.18 6.03 15.04
C ILE A 358 10.14 7.10 15.57
N HIS A 359 10.91 6.81 16.62
CA HIS A 359 11.87 7.74 17.21
C HIS A 359 12.90 8.22 16.19
N ALA A 360 13.57 7.30 15.49
CA ALA A 360 14.53 7.60 14.42
C ALA A 360 13.88 8.32 13.20
N ALA A 361 12.56 8.35 13.10
CA ALA A 361 11.87 9.12 12.07
C ALA A 361 11.59 10.55 12.52
N VAL A 362 11.02 10.72 13.72
CA VAL A 362 10.67 12.06 14.23
C VAL A 362 11.89 12.89 14.65
N SER A 363 12.99 12.26 15.07
CA SER A 363 14.25 12.94 15.39
C SER A 363 15.20 13.14 14.19
N GLY A 364 14.92 12.50 13.05
CA GLY A 364 15.80 12.50 11.87
C GLY A 364 17.11 11.69 12.01
N GLN A 365 17.28 10.94 13.10
CA GLN A 365 18.49 10.16 13.41
C GLN A 365 18.49 8.76 12.76
N THR A 366 19.62 8.04 12.83
CA THR A 366 19.64 6.62 12.44
C THR A 366 19.01 5.72 13.51
N VAL A 367 18.74 4.46 13.18
CA VAL A 367 18.26 3.46 14.14
C VAL A 367 19.35 3.13 15.16
N GLU A 368 20.59 3.12 14.70
CA GLU A 368 21.81 2.84 15.45
C GLU A 368 22.10 3.94 16.49
N ASP A 369 21.84 5.20 16.13
CA ASP A 369 21.93 6.35 17.03
C ASP A 369 20.88 6.27 18.16
N VAL A 370 19.59 6.11 17.83
CA VAL A 370 18.53 6.11 18.85
C VAL A 370 18.60 4.89 19.77
N VAL A 371 19.09 3.74 19.28
CA VAL A 371 19.38 2.56 20.13
C VAL A 371 20.62 2.79 21.00
N THR A 372 21.59 3.59 20.53
CA THR A 372 22.75 3.99 21.34
C THR A 372 22.37 5.00 22.42
N LEU A 373 21.50 5.97 22.12
CA LEU A 373 20.95 6.91 23.09
C LEU A 373 20.03 6.21 24.12
N ALA A 374 19.41 5.09 23.76
CA ALA A 374 18.60 4.27 24.67
C ALA A 374 19.41 3.37 25.62
N LYS A 375 20.75 3.38 25.55
CA LYS A 375 21.59 2.53 26.42
C LYS A 375 21.43 2.96 27.89
N GLY A 376 20.99 2.01 28.72
CA GLY A 376 20.72 2.24 30.15
C GLY A 376 19.26 2.55 30.46
N LEU A 377 18.42 2.85 29.45
CA LEU A 377 16.97 3.00 29.63
C LEU A 377 16.26 1.66 29.56
N ASP A 378 15.17 1.52 30.32
CA ASP A 378 14.19 0.45 30.12
C ASP A 378 13.12 0.81 29.05
N THR A 379 12.32 -0.16 28.61
CA THR A 379 11.26 0.02 27.60
C THR A 379 10.07 0.87 28.07
N CYS A 380 9.95 1.20 29.36
CA CYS A 380 8.96 2.14 29.89
C CYS A 380 9.50 3.58 29.83
N GLN A 381 10.73 3.79 30.31
CA GLN A 381 11.47 5.06 30.20
C GLN A 381 11.63 5.47 28.73
N TYR A 382 11.98 4.52 27.85
CA TYR A 382 12.09 4.80 26.42
C TYR A 382 10.76 5.21 25.78
N LYS A 383 9.61 4.69 26.26
CA LYS A 383 8.28 5.15 25.77
C LYS A 383 8.02 6.62 26.09
N ALA A 384 8.55 7.16 27.19
CA ALA A 384 8.50 8.60 27.45
C ALA A 384 9.32 9.36 26.40
N VAL A 385 10.59 8.98 26.19
CA VAL A 385 11.48 9.61 25.18
C VAL A 385 10.87 9.60 23.77
N VAL A 386 10.27 8.47 23.35
CA VAL A 386 9.58 8.40 22.05
C VAL A 386 8.31 9.26 22.03
N ALA A 387 7.59 9.39 23.14
CA ALA A 387 6.43 10.26 23.22
C ALA A 387 6.82 11.74 23.11
N ASP A 388 7.81 12.19 23.88
CA ASP A 388 8.29 13.57 23.87
C ASP A 388 8.79 13.98 22.47
N ALA A 389 9.53 13.10 21.79
CA ALA A 389 10.01 13.32 20.43
C ALA A 389 8.86 13.37 19.39
N VAL A 390 7.80 12.55 19.56
CA VAL A 390 6.61 12.60 18.68
C VAL A 390 5.80 13.87 18.95
N VAL A 391 5.62 14.27 20.23
CA VAL A 391 4.96 15.52 20.60
C VAL A 391 5.70 16.70 19.97
N GLN A 392 7.02 16.82 20.19
CA GLN A 392 7.84 17.90 19.64
C GLN A 392 7.74 18.00 18.11
N ARG A 393 7.67 16.86 17.39
CA ARG A 393 7.58 16.81 15.93
C ARG A 393 6.19 17.16 15.40
N LEU A 394 5.12 16.84 16.14
CA LEU A 394 3.73 17.05 15.74
C LEU A 394 3.12 18.36 16.25
N GLU A 395 3.64 18.95 17.33
CA GLU A 395 3.14 20.19 17.94
C GLU A 395 2.92 21.34 16.93
N PRO A 396 3.92 21.76 16.12
CA PRO A 396 3.70 22.84 15.14
C PRO A 396 2.71 22.45 14.03
N ILE A 397 2.67 21.17 13.65
CA ILE A 397 1.72 20.64 12.65
C ILE A 397 0.30 20.72 13.20
N ARG A 398 0.07 20.33 14.46
CA ARG A 398 -1.24 20.42 15.11
C ARG A 398 -1.72 21.86 15.24
N GLN A 399 -0.85 22.77 15.67
CA GLN A 399 -1.17 24.20 15.78
C GLN A 399 -1.56 24.79 14.42
N GLU A 400 -0.82 24.47 13.36
CA GLU A 400 -1.12 24.96 12.01
C GLU A 400 -2.40 24.31 11.42
N ILE A 401 -2.67 23.02 11.67
CA ILE A 401 -3.99 22.41 11.33
C ILE A 401 -5.12 23.16 12.03
N GLN A 402 -4.98 23.47 13.33
CA GLN A 402 -6.00 24.18 14.09
C GLN A 402 -6.21 25.61 13.55
N ARG A 403 -5.14 26.33 13.23
CA ARG A 403 -5.20 27.67 12.62
C ARG A 403 -5.88 27.64 11.25
N LEU A 404 -5.48 26.71 10.37
CA LEU A 404 -6.05 26.56 9.03
C LEU A 404 -7.51 26.12 9.06
N LYS A 405 -7.91 25.24 9.99
CA LYS A 405 -9.32 24.84 10.15
C LYS A 405 -10.22 25.97 10.66
N ALA A 406 -9.67 26.97 11.35
CA ALA A 406 -10.42 28.16 11.74
C ALA A 406 -10.68 29.10 10.56
N ASP A 407 -9.77 29.17 9.57
CA ASP A 407 -9.96 29.92 8.32
C ASP A 407 -10.30 28.99 7.14
N ARG A 408 -11.56 28.55 7.12
CA ARG A 408 -12.12 27.79 6.00
C ARG A 408 -12.06 28.56 4.67
N SER A 409 -12.16 29.89 4.70
CA SER A 409 -12.18 30.72 3.48
C SER A 409 -10.83 30.68 2.76
N HIS A 410 -9.72 30.65 3.51
CA HIS A 410 -8.38 30.44 2.97
C HIS A 410 -8.21 29.05 2.36
N LEU A 411 -8.71 27.98 3.01
CA LEU A 411 -8.66 26.62 2.46
C LEU A 411 -9.41 26.51 1.13
N GLU A 412 -10.61 27.09 1.05
CA GLU A 412 -11.42 27.13 -0.17
C GLU A 412 -10.74 27.96 -1.28
N SER A 413 -10.13 29.10 -0.94
CA SER A 413 -9.35 29.92 -1.87
C SER A 413 -8.10 29.21 -2.41
N VAL A 414 -7.38 28.48 -1.55
CA VAL A 414 -6.20 27.66 -1.94
C VAL A 414 -6.62 26.54 -2.90
N LEU A 415 -7.66 25.78 -2.57
CA LEU A 415 -8.14 24.68 -3.42
C LEU A 415 -8.71 25.20 -4.75
N ALA A 416 -9.41 26.34 -4.77
CA ALA A 416 -9.89 26.96 -6.00
C ALA A 416 -8.73 27.42 -6.91
N THR A 417 -7.72 28.07 -6.32
CA THR A 417 -6.49 28.50 -7.03
C THR A 417 -5.72 27.29 -7.58
N GLY A 418 -5.61 26.21 -6.80
CA GLY A 418 -5.00 24.97 -7.25
C GLY A 418 -5.79 24.26 -8.36
N ALA A 419 -7.12 24.25 -8.26
CA ALA A 419 -7.98 23.67 -9.28
C ALA A 419 -7.92 24.43 -10.60
N GLU A 420 -7.78 25.76 -10.59
CA GLU A 420 -7.59 26.55 -11.82
C GLU A 420 -6.19 26.32 -12.42
N LYS A 421 -5.13 26.27 -11.60
CA LYS A 421 -3.79 25.84 -12.05
C LYS A 421 -3.83 24.44 -12.69
N ALA A 422 -4.55 23.49 -12.09
CA ALA A 422 -4.73 22.15 -12.64
C ALA A 422 -5.52 22.18 -13.96
N ARG A 423 -6.65 22.88 -14.02
CA ARG A 423 -7.48 23.03 -15.24
C ARG A 423 -6.69 23.65 -16.40
N SER A 424 -5.82 24.62 -16.13
CA SER A 424 -4.94 25.22 -17.15
C SER A 424 -3.98 24.23 -17.83
N LEU A 425 -3.66 23.11 -17.15
CA LEU A 425 -2.90 22.00 -17.71
C LEU A 425 -3.79 20.91 -18.32
N ALA A 426 -4.94 20.63 -17.69
CA ALA A 426 -5.85 19.56 -18.05
C ALA A 426 -6.71 19.86 -19.30
N ALA A 427 -7.23 21.08 -19.44
CA ALA A 427 -8.13 21.43 -20.55
C ALA A 427 -7.43 21.37 -21.92
N PRO A 428 -6.20 21.91 -22.12
CA PRO A 428 -5.47 21.75 -23.38
C PRO A 428 -5.08 20.28 -23.65
N MET A 429 -4.78 19.51 -22.60
CA MET A 429 -4.52 18.08 -22.72
C MET A 429 -5.75 17.35 -23.28
N MET A 430 -6.93 17.62 -22.71
CA MET A 430 -8.18 16.99 -23.16
C MET A 430 -8.60 17.45 -24.54
N GLN A 431 -8.34 18.70 -24.94
CA GLN A 431 -8.60 19.14 -26.31
C GLN A 431 -7.84 18.30 -27.35
N GLU A 432 -6.56 18.03 -27.11
CA GLU A 432 -5.75 17.18 -28.00
C GLU A 432 -6.15 15.69 -27.92
N VAL A 433 -6.60 15.20 -26.76
CA VAL A 433 -7.18 13.84 -26.63
C VAL A 433 -8.48 13.72 -27.44
N ARG A 434 -9.44 14.64 -27.26
CA ARG A 434 -10.73 14.66 -27.98
C ARG A 434 -10.51 14.64 -29.49
N LYS A 435 -9.68 15.56 -29.98
CA LYS A 435 -9.29 15.66 -31.40
C LYS A 435 -8.68 14.38 -31.96
N ARG A 436 -7.83 13.68 -31.19
CA ARG A 436 -7.20 12.42 -31.59
C ARG A 436 -8.14 11.21 -31.56
N VAL A 437 -9.12 11.22 -30.66
CA VAL A 437 -10.18 10.19 -30.59
C VAL A 437 -11.24 10.41 -31.69
N GLY A 438 -11.35 11.64 -32.22
CA GLY A 438 -12.27 12.00 -33.30
C GLY A 438 -13.54 12.72 -32.83
N PHE A 439 -13.52 13.32 -31.64
CA PHE A 439 -14.59 14.19 -31.17
C PHE A 439 -14.41 15.62 -31.71
N SER A 440 -15.55 16.28 -31.96
CA SER A 440 -15.69 17.65 -32.49
C SER A 440 -15.42 18.72 -31.45
#